data_AF-A0A1F3GCQ9-F1
#
_entry.id   AF-A0A1F3GCQ9-F1
#
_cell.length_a   1.000
_cell.length_b   1.000
_cell.length_c   1.000
_cell.angle_alpha   90.00
_cell.angle_beta   90.00
_cell.angle_gamma   90.00
#
_symmetry.space_group_name_H-M   'P 1'
#
loop_
_entity.id
_entity.type
_entity.pdbx_description
1 polymer ?
#
loop_
_entity_poly.entity_id
_entity_poly.type
_entity_poly.pdbx_seq_one_letter_code
_entity_poly.pdbx_strand_id
1 'polypeptide(L)'
;MKADLHIHSLLSPCGDIEMTPFNIVTKALGKGLSVIGITDHNSTLQCAEIVRIASREGLFVLCGAEITTKEEVHVLAFVDGESNLTKLQNYLNDHLPRVLNNTDVFGYQLVVNEKEEVLYQEDCLLISALDQTIEEVEQFINTLNGIFIPAHIDKKQNSVMSQLGFMPPGLKPDALELSPGTNAEIFRSKNKYLSGFNLIHSSDAHYLEDIGRVYTDIPVKELSFEGIKIALNSN
;
A
#
# COMPACT_ATOMS: atom_id res chain seq x y z
N MET A 1 -3.89 -15.77 8.95
CA MET A 1 -3.08 -14.76 9.66
C MET A 1 -3.74 -13.41 9.44
N LYS A 2 -3.80 -12.53 10.44
CA LYS A 2 -4.42 -11.21 10.27
C LYS A 2 -3.45 -10.26 9.59
N ALA A 3 -3.90 -9.66 8.49
CA ALA A 3 -3.10 -8.78 7.66
C ALA A 3 -3.77 -7.43 7.45
N ASP A 4 -3.05 -6.35 7.67
CA ASP A 4 -3.46 -5.01 7.30
C ASP A 4 -2.47 -4.48 6.25
N LEU A 5 -2.87 -4.51 4.98
CA LEU A 5 -1.92 -4.33 3.88
C LEU A 5 -1.80 -2.88 3.40
N HIS A 6 -2.51 -1.94 4.02
CA HIS A 6 -2.57 -0.56 3.54
C HIS A 6 -2.39 0.40 4.71
N ILE A 7 -1.12 0.74 4.99
CA ILE A 7 -0.72 1.61 6.09
C ILE A 7 0.26 2.65 5.57
N HIS A 8 -0.04 3.91 5.85
CA HIS A 8 0.85 5.04 5.60
C HIS A 8 1.72 5.34 6.81
N SER A 9 2.92 5.85 6.59
CA SER A 9 3.74 6.46 7.63
C SER A 9 3.67 7.98 7.54
N LEU A 10 4.38 8.66 8.44
CA LEU A 10 4.60 10.11 8.37
C LEU A 10 5.37 10.57 7.11
N LEU A 11 5.83 9.64 6.27
CA LEU A 11 6.39 9.96 4.96
C LEU A 11 5.29 10.40 3.99
N SER A 12 4.09 9.81 4.09
CA SER A 12 2.94 10.26 3.31
C SER A 12 2.47 11.64 3.79
N PRO A 13 2.13 12.58 2.89
CA PRO A 13 1.70 13.93 3.26
C PRO A 13 0.40 13.98 4.08
N CYS A 14 -0.39 12.92 4.01
CA CYS A 14 -1.62 12.74 4.77
C CYS A 14 -1.44 11.90 6.04
N GLY A 15 -0.25 11.36 6.29
CA GLY A 15 0.05 10.57 7.48
C GLY A 15 0.23 11.46 8.71
N ASP A 16 -0.33 11.05 9.84
CA ASP A 16 -0.16 11.76 11.10
C ASP A 16 1.31 11.71 11.57
N ILE A 17 1.75 12.75 12.28
CA ILE A 17 3.13 12.85 12.79
C ILE A 17 3.50 11.69 13.73
N GLU A 18 2.51 11.07 14.39
CA GLU A 18 2.70 9.91 15.24
C GLU A 18 2.86 8.59 14.47
N MET A 19 2.67 8.56 13.14
CA MET A 19 2.86 7.39 12.28
C MET A 19 4.35 7.08 12.05
N THR A 20 5.13 7.10 13.12
CA THR A 20 6.56 6.76 13.12
C THR A 20 6.76 5.24 13.05
N PRO A 21 7.92 4.77 12.56
CA PRO A 21 8.19 3.34 12.40
C PRO A 21 7.96 2.51 13.67
N PHE A 22 8.42 3.02 14.81
CA PHE A 22 8.26 2.33 16.10
C PHE A 22 6.79 2.25 16.51
N ASN A 23 6.04 3.33 16.33
CA ASN A 23 4.63 3.39 16.71
C ASN A 23 3.77 2.49 15.84
N ILE A 24 4.01 2.47 14.51
CA ILE A 24 3.31 1.57 13.57
C ILE A 24 3.48 0.11 13.99
N VAL A 25 4.72 -0.34 14.22
CA VAL A 25 5.01 -1.73 14.61
C VAL A 25 4.36 -2.07 15.96
N THR A 26 4.52 -1.19 16.96
CA THR A 26 3.94 -1.39 18.29
C THR A 26 2.42 -1.49 18.23
N LYS A 27 1.77 -0.63 17.44
CA LYS A 27 0.32 -0.62 17.28
C LYS A 27 -0.17 -1.86 16.57
N ALA A 28 0.49 -2.27 15.48
CA ALA A 28 0.15 -3.47 14.71
C ALA A 28 0.21 -4.74 15.58
N LEU A 29 1.28 -4.90 16.36
CA LEU A 29 1.43 -5.99 17.33
C LEU A 29 0.34 -5.95 18.40
N GLY A 30 0.04 -4.76 18.95
CA GLY A 30 -1.05 -4.58 19.92
C GLY A 30 -2.44 -4.92 19.38
N LYS A 31 -2.63 -4.88 18.06
CA LYS A 31 -3.85 -5.31 17.36
C LYS A 31 -3.85 -6.80 16.99
N GLY A 32 -2.76 -7.52 17.26
CA GLY A 32 -2.60 -8.93 16.92
C GLY A 32 -2.46 -9.18 15.42
N LEU A 33 -1.96 -8.19 14.67
CA LEU A 33 -1.62 -8.37 13.25
C LEU A 33 -0.36 -9.24 13.14
N SER A 34 -0.35 -10.11 12.14
CA SER A 34 0.82 -10.94 11.80
C SER A 34 1.55 -10.41 10.57
N VAL A 35 0.82 -9.65 9.72
CA VAL A 35 1.33 -9.04 8.50
C VAL A 35 0.88 -7.60 8.45
N ILE A 36 1.79 -6.69 8.09
CA ILE A 36 1.43 -5.34 7.68
C ILE A 36 2.00 -5.01 6.30
N GLY A 37 1.30 -4.19 5.53
CA GLY A 37 1.81 -3.59 4.29
C GLY A 37 2.09 -2.11 4.52
N ILE A 38 3.32 -1.68 4.20
CA ILE A 38 3.68 -0.26 4.23
C ILE A 38 3.58 0.27 2.82
N THR A 39 2.72 1.26 2.64
CA THR A 39 2.28 1.74 1.33
C THR A 39 2.23 3.27 1.32
N ASP A 40 3.33 3.91 1.68
CA ASP A 40 3.42 5.37 1.56
C ASP A 40 3.15 5.82 0.11
N HIS A 41 2.55 6.99 -0.06
CA HIS A 41 2.26 7.52 -1.38
C HIS A 41 3.53 7.62 -2.21
N ASN A 42 3.56 6.95 -3.36
CA ASN A 42 4.66 6.97 -4.34
C ASN A 42 6.08 6.86 -3.75
N SER A 43 6.23 6.20 -2.59
CA SER A 43 7.52 6.08 -1.92
C SER A 43 7.60 4.82 -1.07
N THR A 44 8.80 4.27 -1.01
CA THR A 44 9.14 3.06 -0.25
C THR A 44 10.14 3.36 0.87
N LEU A 45 10.60 4.62 0.99
CA LEU A 45 11.79 4.96 1.76
C LEU A 45 11.70 4.62 3.26
N GLN A 46 10.50 4.62 3.84
CA GLN A 46 10.31 4.29 5.25
C GLN A 46 10.33 2.77 5.53
N CYS A 47 10.15 1.93 4.50
CA CYS A 47 10.01 0.47 4.62
C CYS A 47 11.18 -0.19 5.35
N ALA A 48 12.42 0.16 4.99
CA ALA A 48 13.62 -0.51 5.52
C ALA A 48 13.71 -0.40 7.05
N GLU A 49 13.39 0.77 7.60
CA GLU A 49 13.42 0.98 9.05
C GLU A 49 12.27 0.24 9.74
N ILE A 50 11.07 0.23 9.14
CA ILE A 50 9.92 -0.52 9.68
C ILE A 50 10.22 -2.02 9.72
N VAL A 51 10.81 -2.59 8.66
CA VAL A 51 11.24 -4.00 8.61
C VAL A 51 12.27 -4.30 9.70
N ARG A 52 13.26 -3.42 9.88
CA ARG A 52 14.29 -3.56 10.91
C ARG A 52 13.67 -3.62 12.30
N ILE A 53 12.65 -2.81 12.57
CA ILE A 53 11.96 -2.81 13.86
C ILE A 53 11.08 -4.05 14.00
N ALA A 54 10.22 -4.32 13.01
CA ALA A 54 9.23 -5.40 13.01
C ALA A 54 9.84 -6.80 13.11
N SER A 55 10.98 -7.03 12.45
CA SER A 55 11.67 -8.33 12.46
C SER A 55 12.15 -8.76 13.85
N ARG A 56 12.46 -7.81 14.74
CA ARG A 56 12.83 -8.09 16.14
C ARG A 56 11.65 -8.60 16.97
N GLU A 57 10.43 -8.27 16.55
CA GLU A 57 9.18 -8.54 17.26
C GLU A 57 8.33 -9.63 16.59
N GLY A 58 8.81 -10.23 15.49
CA GLY A 58 8.11 -11.29 14.77
C GLY A 58 6.91 -10.81 13.94
N LEU A 59 6.86 -9.52 13.57
CA LEU A 59 5.87 -8.97 12.64
C LEU A 59 6.42 -9.02 11.20
N PHE A 60 5.67 -9.62 10.28
CA PHE A 60 6.06 -9.65 8.87
C PHE A 60 5.58 -8.39 8.15
N VAL A 61 6.43 -7.82 7.32
CA VAL A 61 6.17 -6.56 6.62
C VAL A 61 6.29 -6.77 5.12
N LEU A 62 5.23 -6.45 4.38
CA LEU A 62 5.29 -6.26 2.94
C LEU A 62 5.72 -4.82 2.66
N CYS A 63 6.79 -4.68 1.89
CA CYS A 63 7.33 -3.38 1.51
C CYS A 63 6.86 -2.99 0.12
N GLY A 64 6.38 -1.75 0.01
CA GLY A 64 5.69 -1.29 -1.16
C GLY A 64 5.41 0.20 -1.14
N ALA A 65 4.50 0.61 -2.01
CA ALA A 65 3.97 1.96 -2.09
C ALA A 65 2.48 1.90 -2.47
N GLU A 66 1.73 2.92 -2.06
CA GLU A 66 0.45 3.23 -2.71
C GLU A 66 0.78 4.17 -3.88
N ILE A 67 0.66 3.66 -5.09
CA ILE A 67 1.02 4.37 -6.31
C ILE A 67 -0.22 5.08 -6.85
N THR A 68 -0.11 6.38 -7.09
CA THR A 68 -1.16 7.15 -7.78
C THR A 68 -0.88 7.12 -9.27
N THR A 69 -1.67 6.36 -10.03
CA THR A 69 -1.52 6.26 -11.49
C THR A 69 -1.90 7.57 -12.18
N LYS A 70 -1.62 7.65 -13.49
CA LYS A 70 -1.99 8.79 -14.35
C LYS A 70 -3.49 9.06 -14.40
N GLU A 71 -4.30 8.02 -14.24
CA GLU A 71 -5.76 8.09 -14.11
C GLU A 71 -6.21 8.53 -12.71
N GLU A 72 -5.25 8.88 -11.84
CA GLU A 72 -5.43 9.14 -10.42
C GLU A 72 -6.03 7.96 -9.67
N VAL A 73 -5.84 6.73 -10.15
CA VAL A 73 -6.24 5.51 -9.44
C VAL A 73 -5.12 5.11 -8.49
N HIS A 74 -5.45 4.76 -7.25
CA HIS A 74 -4.48 4.22 -6.32
C HIS A 74 -4.34 2.71 -6.49
N VAL A 75 -3.08 2.25 -6.45
CA VAL A 75 -2.75 0.82 -6.49
C VAL A 75 -1.69 0.52 -5.44
N LEU A 76 -1.88 -0.55 -4.67
CA LEU A 76 -0.86 -1.08 -3.78
C LEU A 76 0.09 -1.94 -4.60
N ALA A 77 1.37 -1.66 -4.46
CA ALA A 77 2.44 -2.40 -5.10
C ALA A 77 3.42 -2.90 -4.04
N PHE A 78 3.61 -4.22 -3.93
CA PHE A 78 4.61 -4.81 -3.03
C PHE A 78 5.64 -5.60 -3.81
N VAL A 79 6.88 -5.61 -3.32
CA VAL A 79 7.99 -6.32 -3.95
C VAL A 79 8.85 -7.05 -2.91
N ASP A 80 9.45 -8.17 -3.31
CA ASP A 80 10.30 -8.96 -2.44
C ASP A 80 11.77 -8.56 -2.57
N GLY A 81 12.41 -8.34 -1.41
CA GLY A 81 13.83 -8.04 -1.30
C GLY A 81 14.25 -6.60 -1.63
N GLU A 82 15.36 -6.19 -1.02
CA GLU A 82 15.92 -4.82 -1.11
C GLU A 82 16.23 -4.39 -2.56
N SER A 83 16.68 -5.33 -3.41
CA SER A 83 16.97 -5.03 -4.81
C SER A 83 15.72 -4.63 -5.60
N ASN A 84 14.59 -5.31 -5.40
CA ASN A 84 13.36 -4.95 -6.09
C ASN A 84 12.71 -3.72 -5.47
N LEU A 85 12.82 -3.54 -4.16
CA LEU A 85 12.37 -2.31 -3.50
C LEU A 85 13.09 -1.07 -4.04
N THR A 86 14.41 -1.18 -4.26
CA THR A 86 15.21 -0.13 -4.90
C THR A 86 14.76 0.14 -6.34
N LYS A 87 14.47 -0.91 -7.13
CA LYS A 87 13.95 -0.75 -8.50
C LYS A 87 12.58 -0.06 -8.49
N LEU A 88 11.71 -0.42 -7.55
CA LEU A 88 10.41 0.21 -7.37
C LEU A 88 10.60 1.70 -7.03
N GLN A 89 11.44 2.05 -6.05
CA GLN A 89 11.70 3.45 -5.72
C GLN A 89 12.24 4.24 -6.92
N ASN A 90 13.16 3.67 -7.69
CA ASN A 90 13.70 4.35 -8.88
C ASN A 90 12.61 4.59 -9.94
N TYR A 91 11.74 3.61 -10.17
CA TYR A 91 10.59 3.77 -11.06
C TYR A 91 9.67 4.90 -10.59
N LEU A 92 9.36 4.95 -9.29
CA LEU A 92 8.56 6.04 -8.71
C LEU A 92 9.23 7.40 -8.92
N ASN A 93 10.53 7.51 -8.64
CA ASN A 93 11.28 8.75 -8.81
C ASN A 93 11.36 9.23 -10.27
N ASP A 94 11.45 8.30 -11.22
CA ASP A 94 11.55 8.61 -12.65
C ASP A 94 10.22 9.11 -13.22
N HIS A 95 9.09 8.69 -12.64
CA HIS A 95 7.75 8.94 -13.14
C HIS A 95 6.93 9.93 -12.29
N LEU A 96 7.38 10.26 -11.08
CA LEU A 96 6.74 11.27 -10.23
C LEU A 96 7.05 12.67 -10.77
N PRO A 97 6.03 13.51 -11.02
CA PRO A 97 6.27 14.87 -11.46
C PRO A 97 7.03 15.64 -10.39
N ARG A 98 8.00 16.47 -10.81
CA ARG A 98 8.83 17.31 -9.92
C ARG A 98 8.07 18.54 -9.43
N VAL A 99 6.96 18.32 -8.75
CA VAL A 99 6.17 19.35 -8.05
C VAL A 99 6.66 19.40 -6.62
N LEU A 100 7.13 20.57 -6.17
CA LEU A 100 7.59 20.74 -4.79
C LEU A 100 6.41 20.69 -3.81
N ASN A 101 6.61 20.02 -2.69
CA ASN A 101 5.68 19.99 -1.58
C ASN A 101 5.52 21.39 -0.97
N ASN A 102 4.28 21.76 -0.65
CA ASN A 102 3.98 22.93 0.16
C ASN A 102 3.67 22.47 1.58
N THR A 103 4.65 22.59 2.48
CA THR A 103 4.54 22.14 3.87
C THR A 103 3.45 22.85 4.67
N ASP A 104 3.06 24.06 4.28
CA ASP A 104 1.97 24.79 4.94
C ASP A 104 0.59 24.19 4.61
N VAL A 105 0.50 23.41 3.53
CA VAL A 105 -0.75 22.79 3.05
C VAL A 105 -0.78 21.29 3.34
N PHE A 106 0.31 20.59 3.03
CA PHE A 106 0.40 19.12 3.08
C PHE A 106 1.26 18.60 4.23
N GLY A 107 1.79 19.47 5.08
CA GLY A 107 2.71 19.06 6.14
C GLY A 107 4.05 18.55 5.61
N TYR A 108 4.82 17.93 6.51
CA TYR A 108 6.12 17.38 6.19
C TYR A 108 6.00 15.95 5.69
N GLN A 109 6.92 15.55 4.81
CA GLN A 109 7.05 14.18 4.30
C GLN A 109 8.41 13.66 4.76
N LEU A 110 8.45 12.96 5.89
CA LEU A 110 9.70 12.67 6.59
C LEU A 110 10.03 11.19 6.56
N VAL A 111 11.31 10.89 6.36
CA VAL A 111 11.89 9.59 6.68
C VAL A 111 12.61 9.71 8.01
N VAL A 112 12.20 8.92 8.98
CA VAL A 112 12.78 8.94 10.34
C VAL A 112 13.31 7.57 10.73
N ASN A 113 14.23 7.54 11.69
CA ASN A 113 14.65 6.30 12.34
C ASN A 113 13.78 5.94 13.55
N GLU A 114 14.07 4.81 14.20
CA GLU A 114 13.40 4.32 15.42
C GLU A 114 13.39 5.33 16.58
N LYS A 115 14.35 6.28 16.62
CA LYS A 115 14.42 7.34 17.63
C LYS A 115 13.76 8.64 17.18
N GLU A 116 13.04 8.61 16.08
CA GLU A 116 12.36 9.76 15.46
C GLU A 116 13.33 10.85 15.00
N GLU A 117 14.61 10.50 14.78
CA GLU A 117 15.57 11.40 14.15
C GLU A 117 15.30 11.44 12.64
N VAL A 118 15.16 12.64 12.09
CA VAL A 118 14.93 12.86 10.65
C VAL A 118 16.18 12.47 9.87
N LEU A 119 16.06 11.47 9.01
CA LEU A 119 17.10 11.00 8.11
C LEU A 119 17.05 11.69 6.76
N TYR A 120 15.82 11.96 6.29
CA TYR A 120 15.54 12.58 4.99
C TYR A 120 14.18 13.26 5.03
N GLN A 121 14.01 14.29 4.21
CA GLN A 121 12.73 14.93 3.94
C GLN A 121 12.52 14.93 2.42
N GLU A 122 11.37 14.44 1.98
CA GLU A 122 11.01 14.44 0.57
C GLU A 122 10.53 15.84 0.15
N ASP A 123 11.17 16.37 -0.89
CA ASP A 123 10.89 17.69 -1.43
C ASP A 123 9.75 17.64 -2.46
N CYS A 124 9.57 16.52 -3.17
CA CYS A 124 8.49 16.36 -4.14
C CYS A 124 7.17 15.97 -3.45
N LEU A 125 6.04 16.47 -3.96
CA LEU A 125 4.73 16.16 -3.42
C LEU A 125 4.33 14.72 -3.78
N LEU A 126 4.34 13.82 -2.80
CA LEU A 126 4.18 12.38 -3.01
C LEU A 126 2.77 11.96 -3.42
N ILE A 127 1.72 12.74 -3.10
CA ILE A 127 0.33 12.41 -3.48
C ILE A 127 0.05 12.64 -4.99
N SER A 128 1.02 13.20 -5.73
CA SER A 128 0.85 13.50 -7.16
C SER A 128 0.68 12.24 -8.00
N ALA A 129 -0.13 12.31 -9.05
CA ALA A 129 -0.21 11.26 -10.04
C ALA A 129 1.11 11.09 -10.82
N LEU A 130 1.54 9.84 -11.02
CA LEU A 130 2.62 9.51 -11.93
C LEU A 130 2.22 9.78 -13.38
N ASP A 131 3.20 9.83 -14.28
CA ASP A 131 2.96 9.86 -15.72
C ASP A 131 2.68 8.47 -16.35
N GLN A 132 2.44 7.46 -15.49
CA GLN A 132 2.24 6.05 -15.85
C GLN A 132 0.77 5.61 -15.65
N THR A 133 0.22 4.96 -16.67
CA THR A 133 -1.12 4.35 -16.63
C THR A 133 -1.19 3.17 -15.67
N ILE A 134 -2.39 2.79 -15.24
CA ILE A 134 -2.60 1.61 -14.39
C ILE A 134 -2.05 0.32 -15.02
N GLU A 135 -2.17 0.13 -16.32
CA GLU A 135 -1.60 -1.02 -17.03
C GLU A 135 -0.07 -0.98 -17.10
N GLU A 136 0.54 0.21 -17.26
CA GLU A 136 2.01 0.36 -17.25
C GLU A 136 2.58 0.05 -15.85
N VAL A 137 1.91 0.52 -14.79
CA VAL A 137 2.27 0.19 -13.41
C VAL A 137 2.15 -1.32 -13.17
N GLU A 138 1.04 -1.93 -13.55
CA GLU A 138 0.87 -3.39 -13.43
C GLU A 138 1.98 -4.17 -14.16
N GLN A 139 2.28 -3.79 -15.40
CA GLN A 139 3.35 -4.42 -16.19
C GLN A 139 4.70 -4.30 -15.50
N PHE A 140 5.03 -3.12 -14.97
CA PHE A 140 6.27 -2.90 -14.23
C PHE A 140 6.36 -3.79 -12.98
N ILE A 141 5.31 -3.81 -12.15
CA ILE A 141 5.28 -4.65 -10.93
C ILE A 141 5.42 -6.13 -11.27
N ASN A 142 4.80 -6.59 -12.37
CA ASN A 142 4.97 -7.95 -12.88
C ASN A 142 6.42 -8.29 -13.24
N THR A 143 7.21 -7.35 -13.77
CA THR A 143 8.65 -7.59 -14.05
C THR A 143 9.47 -7.86 -12.79
N LEU A 144 8.99 -7.41 -11.63
CA LEU A 144 9.63 -7.60 -10.33
C LEU A 144 9.10 -8.84 -9.59
N ASN A 145 8.20 -9.61 -10.23
CA ASN A 145 7.38 -10.63 -9.56
C ASN A 145 6.64 -10.07 -8.33
N GLY A 146 6.27 -8.79 -8.35
CA GLY A 146 5.60 -8.12 -7.25
C GLY A 146 4.13 -8.52 -7.08
N ILE A 147 3.48 -7.90 -6.11
CA ILE A 147 2.04 -7.98 -5.87
C ILE A 147 1.42 -6.65 -6.32
N PHE A 148 0.38 -6.71 -7.14
CA PHE A 148 -0.36 -5.57 -7.65
C PHE A 148 -1.83 -5.67 -7.25
N ILE A 149 -2.31 -4.68 -6.49
CA ILE A 149 -3.67 -4.64 -5.95
C ILE A 149 -4.25 -3.25 -6.19
N PRO A 150 -5.27 -3.09 -7.04
CA PRO A 150 -6.06 -1.87 -7.09
C PRO A 150 -6.64 -1.56 -5.70
N ALA A 151 -6.27 -0.39 -5.15
CA ALA A 151 -6.62 0.02 -3.80
C ALA A 151 -8.07 0.50 -3.75
N HIS A 152 -8.73 0.28 -2.60
CA HIS A 152 -10.08 0.77 -2.26
C HIS A 152 -10.99 1.03 -3.48
N ILE A 153 -11.19 0.01 -4.32
CA ILE A 153 -11.66 0.14 -5.71
C ILE A 153 -13.04 0.81 -5.86
N ASP A 154 -13.79 0.92 -4.78
CA ASP A 154 -15.14 1.45 -4.68
C ASP A 154 -15.23 2.84 -4.01
N LYS A 155 -14.10 3.43 -3.61
CA LYS A 155 -14.02 4.79 -3.07
C LYS A 155 -14.48 5.80 -4.12
N LYS A 156 -15.08 6.91 -3.70
CA LYS A 156 -15.65 7.92 -4.63
C LYS A 156 -14.61 8.75 -5.38
N GLN A 157 -13.36 8.68 -4.92
CA GLN A 157 -12.21 9.37 -5.48
C GLN A 157 -11.05 8.40 -5.43
N ASN A 158 -10.12 8.58 -6.37
CA ASN A 158 -8.89 7.81 -6.48
C ASN A 158 -9.04 6.28 -6.60
N SER A 159 -10.21 5.81 -7.02
CA SER A 159 -10.47 4.38 -7.22
C SER A 159 -10.74 4.04 -8.68
N VAL A 160 -10.53 2.78 -9.04
CA VAL A 160 -10.86 2.24 -10.37
C VAL A 160 -12.33 2.55 -10.74
N MET A 161 -13.28 2.34 -9.82
CA MET A 161 -14.70 2.54 -10.15
C MET A 161 -15.05 4.02 -10.32
N SER A 162 -14.43 4.93 -9.55
CA SER A 162 -14.69 6.36 -9.70
C SER A 162 -14.05 6.96 -10.95
N GLN A 163 -12.83 6.52 -11.30
CA GLN A 163 -12.07 7.13 -12.39
C GLN A 163 -12.37 6.48 -13.75
N LEU A 164 -12.53 5.15 -13.79
CA LEU A 164 -12.68 4.39 -15.02
C LEU A 164 -14.09 3.83 -15.22
N GLY A 165 -14.89 3.75 -14.15
CA GLY A 165 -16.25 3.23 -14.17
C GLY A 165 -16.36 1.69 -14.18
N PHE A 166 -15.30 0.99 -14.57
CA PHE A 166 -15.20 -0.46 -14.58
C PHE A 166 -13.74 -0.89 -14.42
N MET A 167 -13.52 -2.14 -14.01
CA MET A 167 -12.17 -2.73 -14.01
C MET A 167 -11.70 -2.98 -15.45
N PRO A 168 -10.58 -2.39 -15.90
CA PRO A 168 -10.03 -2.68 -17.22
C PRO A 168 -9.87 -4.19 -17.47
N PRO A 169 -10.39 -4.72 -18.59
CA PRO A 169 -10.46 -6.16 -18.81
C PRO A 169 -9.10 -6.83 -19.02
N GLY A 170 -8.04 -6.05 -19.28
CA GLY A 170 -6.68 -6.53 -19.46
C GLY A 170 -5.88 -6.68 -18.17
N LEU A 171 -6.32 -6.04 -17.08
CA LEU A 171 -5.64 -6.09 -15.79
C LEU A 171 -5.79 -7.47 -15.14
N LYS A 172 -4.72 -7.92 -14.50
CA LYS A 172 -4.56 -9.20 -13.80
C LYS A 172 -4.08 -8.93 -12.37
N PRO A 173 -4.90 -8.26 -11.56
CA PRO A 173 -4.54 -7.97 -10.18
C PRO A 173 -4.49 -9.25 -9.34
N ASP A 174 -3.58 -9.28 -8.37
CA ASP A 174 -3.45 -10.41 -7.43
C ASP A 174 -4.65 -10.46 -6.46
N ALA A 175 -5.22 -9.29 -6.13
CA ALA A 175 -6.45 -9.12 -5.37
C ALA A 175 -7.07 -7.74 -5.66
N LEU A 176 -8.29 -7.51 -5.20
CA LEU A 176 -8.93 -6.19 -5.23
C LEU A 176 -9.20 -5.74 -3.79
N GLU A 177 -8.74 -4.55 -3.44
CA GLU A 177 -9.04 -3.99 -2.12
C GLU A 177 -10.35 -3.22 -2.15
N LEU A 178 -11.22 -3.48 -1.17
CA LEU A 178 -12.41 -2.69 -0.91
C LEU A 178 -12.17 -1.68 0.19
N SER A 179 -12.89 -0.56 0.13
CA SER A 179 -12.91 0.43 1.20
C SER A 179 -13.31 -0.22 2.54
N PRO A 180 -12.75 0.22 3.70
CA PRO A 180 -12.95 -0.43 5.00
C PRO A 180 -14.42 -0.66 5.40
N GLY A 181 -15.33 0.23 4.98
CA GLY A 181 -16.77 0.15 5.31
C GLY A 181 -17.60 -0.72 4.37
N THR A 182 -17.01 -1.30 3.33
CA THR A 182 -17.76 -1.95 2.25
C THR A 182 -18.03 -3.42 2.53
N ASN A 183 -19.30 -3.81 2.42
CA ASN A 183 -19.70 -5.21 2.51
C ASN A 183 -19.36 -5.97 1.22
N ALA A 184 -18.43 -6.92 1.31
CA ALA A 184 -17.93 -7.70 0.17
C ALA A 184 -19.01 -8.54 -0.53
N GLU A 185 -19.96 -9.12 0.20
CA GLU A 185 -21.04 -9.93 -0.37
C GLU A 185 -21.98 -9.07 -1.23
N ILE A 186 -22.38 -7.91 -0.70
CA ILE A 186 -23.21 -6.96 -1.43
C ILE A 186 -22.45 -6.44 -2.65
N PHE A 187 -21.18 -6.07 -2.49
CA PHE A 187 -20.33 -5.62 -3.60
C PHE A 187 -20.26 -6.68 -4.71
N ARG A 188 -19.97 -7.93 -4.35
CA ARG A 188 -19.87 -9.06 -5.29
C ARG A 188 -21.20 -9.34 -5.99
N SER A 189 -22.34 -9.21 -5.30
CA SER A 189 -23.66 -9.41 -5.91
C SER A 189 -23.97 -8.40 -7.02
N LYS A 190 -23.47 -7.17 -6.89
CA LYS A 190 -23.63 -6.07 -7.87
C LYS A 190 -22.56 -6.12 -8.97
N ASN A 191 -21.39 -6.66 -8.68
CA ASN A 191 -20.22 -6.69 -9.57
C ASN A 191 -19.81 -8.13 -9.91
N LYS A 192 -20.74 -8.93 -10.43
CA LYS A 192 -20.51 -10.37 -10.70
C LYS A 192 -19.32 -10.64 -11.62
N TYR A 193 -18.99 -9.72 -12.52
CA TYR A 193 -17.85 -9.83 -13.42
C TYR A 193 -16.49 -9.84 -12.69
N LEU A 194 -16.45 -9.36 -11.43
CA LEU A 194 -15.27 -9.38 -10.57
C LEU A 194 -15.20 -10.63 -9.68
N SER A 195 -16.13 -11.58 -9.83
CA SER A 195 -16.18 -12.75 -8.93
C SER A 195 -14.94 -13.64 -9.04
N GLY A 196 -14.17 -13.52 -10.12
CA GLY A 196 -12.90 -14.21 -10.34
C GLY A 196 -11.75 -13.69 -9.48
N PHE A 197 -11.92 -12.56 -8.77
CA PHE A 197 -10.90 -11.99 -7.89
C PHE A 197 -11.24 -12.17 -6.41
N ASN A 198 -10.19 -12.31 -5.61
CA ASN A 198 -10.28 -12.15 -4.18
C ASN A 198 -10.51 -10.69 -3.81
N LEU A 199 -11.38 -10.48 -2.83
CA LEU A 199 -11.66 -9.17 -2.26
C LEU A 199 -11.00 -9.12 -0.89
N ILE A 200 -10.17 -8.11 -0.68
CA ILE A 200 -9.48 -7.88 0.59
C ILE A 200 -9.94 -6.56 1.21
N HIS A 201 -9.66 -6.42 2.50
CA HIS A 201 -9.82 -5.18 3.24
C HIS A 201 -8.57 -4.91 4.07
N SER A 202 -8.13 -3.66 4.02
CA SER A 202 -7.10 -3.10 4.88
C SER A 202 -7.63 -1.79 5.48
N SER A 203 -6.86 -1.17 6.36
CA SER A 203 -7.31 0.02 7.09
C SER A 203 -7.23 1.32 6.29
N ASP A 204 -6.34 1.43 5.30
CA ASP A 204 -5.99 2.73 4.67
C ASP A 204 -5.55 3.72 5.77
N ALA A 205 -4.72 3.22 6.72
CA ALA A 205 -4.45 3.91 7.97
C ALA A 205 -3.48 5.08 7.79
N HIS A 206 -3.97 6.26 8.19
CA HIS A 206 -3.22 7.51 8.26
C HIS A 206 -2.97 7.96 9.70
N TYR A 207 -3.68 7.36 10.67
CA TYR A 207 -3.56 7.59 12.10
C TYR A 207 -3.35 6.26 12.81
N LEU A 208 -2.66 6.29 13.96
CA LEU A 208 -2.33 5.06 14.68
C LEU A 208 -3.58 4.28 15.06
N GLU A 209 -4.66 4.94 15.50
CA GLU A 209 -5.92 4.31 15.87
C GLU A 209 -6.59 3.49 14.76
N ASP A 210 -6.35 3.84 13.50
CA ASP A 210 -6.94 3.17 12.34
C ASP A 210 -6.22 1.86 12.00
N ILE A 211 -4.96 1.70 12.40
CA ILE A 211 -4.20 0.46 12.17
C ILE A 211 -4.97 -0.75 12.72
N GLY A 212 -5.22 -1.73 11.84
CA GLY A 212 -5.95 -2.95 12.14
C GLY A 212 -7.44 -2.74 12.46
N ARG A 213 -8.02 -1.57 12.13
CA ARG A 213 -9.47 -1.32 12.26
C ARG A 213 -10.27 -2.27 11.38
N VAL A 214 -9.76 -2.55 10.19
CA VAL A 214 -10.19 -3.63 9.30
C VAL A 214 -8.93 -4.37 8.85
N TYR A 215 -9.05 -5.67 8.61
CA TYR A 215 -7.94 -6.52 8.20
C TYR A 215 -8.47 -7.67 7.35
N THR A 216 -7.56 -8.30 6.62
CA THR A 216 -7.83 -9.51 5.84
C THR A 216 -7.24 -10.73 6.55
N ASP A 217 -8.01 -11.82 6.62
CA ASP A 217 -7.48 -13.11 7.03
C ASP A 217 -6.81 -13.81 5.83
N ILE A 218 -5.49 -13.88 5.85
CA ILE A 218 -4.71 -14.54 4.79
C ILE A 218 -4.33 -15.97 5.24
N PRO A 219 -4.84 -17.01 4.56
CA PRO A 219 -4.53 -18.40 4.90
C PRO A 219 -3.19 -18.82 4.28
N VAL A 220 -2.10 -18.63 5.03
CA VAL A 220 -0.76 -19.09 4.63
C VAL A 220 -0.26 -20.23 5.52
N LYS A 221 0.43 -21.20 4.91
CA LYS A 221 1.15 -22.27 5.65
C LYS A 221 2.48 -21.77 6.21
N GLU A 222 3.15 -20.90 5.45
CA GLU A 222 4.44 -20.29 5.79
C GLU A 222 4.37 -18.80 5.49
N LEU A 223 4.88 -17.99 6.41
CA LEU A 223 4.87 -16.53 6.31
C LEU A 223 6.04 -16.06 5.45
N SER A 224 5.78 -15.89 4.16
CA SER A 224 6.72 -15.43 3.15
C SER A 224 6.00 -14.55 2.12
N PHE A 225 6.76 -13.75 1.37
CA PHE A 225 6.21 -12.94 0.29
C PHE A 225 5.44 -13.80 -0.72
N GLU A 226 6.06 -14.88 -1.21
CA GLU A 226 5.45 -15.82 -2.15
C GLU A 226 4.19 -16.49 -1.56
N GLY A 227 4.24 -16.90 -0.29
CA GLY A 227 3.09 -17.48 0.40
C GLY A 227 1.90 -16.51 0.45
N ILE A 228 2.15 -15.24 0.74
CA ILE A 228 1.12 -14.19 0.74
C ILE A 228 0.59 -13.95 -0.68
N LYS A 229 1.48 -13.82 -1.68
CA LYS A 229 1.09 -13.65 -3.09
C LYS A 229 0.19 -14.78 -3.58
N ILE A 230 0.54 -16.04 -3.29
CA ILE A 230 -0.29 -17.21 -3.62
C ILE A 230 -1.65 -17.13 -2.93
N ALA A 231 -1.68 -16.78 -1.64
CA ALA A 231 -2.93 -16.69 -0.88
C ALA A 231 -3.85 -15.57 -1.40
N LEU A 232 -3.30 -14.44 -1.84
CA LEU A 232 -4.06 -13.37 -2.48
C LEU A 232 -4.67 -13.82 -3.83
N ASN A 233 -3.96 -14.64 -4.61
CA ASN A 233 -4.44 -15.14 -5.90
C ASN A 233 -5.39 -16.35 -5.82
N SER A 234 -5.45 -17.05 -4.69
CA SER A 234 -6.22 -18.29 -4.55
C SER A 234 -7.68 -17.99 -4.24
N ASN A 235 -8.54 -17.98 -5.28
CA ASN A 235 -9.99 -17.79 -5.16
C ASN A 235 -10.74 -19.13 -5.10
#